data_AF-A0A6M1ZNG8-F1
#
_entry.id   AF-A0A6M1ZNG8-F1
#
_cell.length_a   1.000
_cell.length_b   1.000
_cell.length_c   1.000
_cell.angle_alpha   90.00
_cell.angle_beta   90.00
_cell.angle_gamma   90.00
#
_symmetry.space_group_name_H-M   'P 1'
#
loop_
_entity.id
_entity.type
_entity.pdbx_description
1 polymer ?
#
loop_
_entity_poly.entity_id
_entity_poly.type
_entity_poly.pdbx_seq_one_letter_code
_entity_poly.pdbx_strand_id
1 'polypeptide(L)'
;MLKKVAVPFVGLLIVLGVWELSSQLMHSLLFILPAPSDIFATLWESSDRLFFHAFVTFKEMAGGFLLALAVAFPLAWAMIRFKTSRLLLQPFFVTIQCLPMFTLAPIMVIW
;
A
#
# COMPACT_ATOMS: atom_id res chain seq x y z
N MET A 1 8.73 -12.04 -30.93
CA MET A 1 8.62 -11.08 -29.80
C MET A 1 7.28 -10.37 -29.76
N LEU A 2 6.75 -9.83 -30.87
CA LEU A 2 5.43 -9.17 -30.94
C LEU A 2 4.27 -9.96 -30.32
N LYS A 3 4.17 -11.28 -30.58
CA LYS A 3 3.10 -12.12 -30.00
C LYS A 3 3.14 -12.22 -28.46
N LYS A 4 4.31 -12.09 -27.83
CA LYS A 4 4.45 -12.19 -26.36
C LYS A 4 3.95 -10.93 -25.63
N VAL A 5 3.92 -9.79 -26.31
CA VAL A 5 3.43 -8.50 -25.76
C VAL A 5 2.01 -8.21 -26.21
N ALA A 6 1.63 -8.60 -27.44
CA ALA A 6 0.29 -8.39 -27.97
C ALA A 6 -0.78 -9.16 -27.18
N VAL A 7 -0.50 -10.42 -26.79
CA VAL A 7 -1.46 -11.25 -26.03
C VAL A 7 -1.85 -10.63 -24.68
N PRO A 8 -0.92 -10.23 -23.79
CA PRO A 8 -1.30 -9.60 -22.52
C PRO A 8 -1.95 -8.22 -22.72
N PHE A 9 -1.54 -7.46 -23.73
CA PHE A 9 -2.14 -6.16 -24.01
C PHE A 9 -3.60 -6.26 -24.48
N VAL A 10 -3.89 -7.20 -25.38
CA VAL A 10 -5.26 -7.51 -25.80
C VAL A 10 -6.07 -8.02 -24.61
N GLY A 11 -5.51 -8.89 -23.76
CA GLY A 11 -6.17 -9.34 -22.53
C GLY A 11 -6.54 -8.18 -21.61
N LEU A 12 -5.63 -7.23 -21.40
CA LEU A 12 -5.89 -6.04 -20.60
C LEU A 12 -7.03 -5.18 -21.19
N LEU A 13 -7.01 -4.94 -22.50
CA LEU A 13 -8.06 -4.17 -23.17
C LEU A 13 -9.44 -4.84 -23.06
N ILE A 14 -9.50 -6.17 -23.17
CA ILE A 14 -10.75 -6.92 -22.97
C ILE A 14 -11.24 -6.74 -21.53
N VAL A 15 -10.37 -6.87 -20.53
CA VAL A 15 -10.73 -6.70 -19.12
C VAL A 15 -11.23 -5.27 -18.85
N LEU A 16 -10.54 -4.25 -19.35
CA LEU A 16 -10.97 -2.85 -19.20
C LEU A 16 -12.31 -2.59 -19.90
N GLY A 17 -12.51 -3.14 -21.10
CA GLY A 17 -13.79 -3.01 -21.82
C GLY A 17 -14.95 -3.69 -21.10
N VAL A 18 -14.72 -4.90 -20.56
CA VAL A 18 -15.73 -5.61 -19.75
C VAL A 18 -16.04 -4.83 -18.46
N TRP A 19 -15.03 -4.27 -17.79
CA TRP A 19 -15.23 -3.42 -16.61
C TRP A 19 -16.05 -2.18 -16.97
N GLU A 20 -15.66 -1.41 -17.99
CA GLU A 20 -16.38 -0.22 -18.44
C GLU A 20 -17.86 -0.54 -18.71
N LEU A 21 -18.15 -1.59 -19.49
CA LEU A 21 -19.52 -2.03 -19.76
C LEU A 21 -20.27 -2.46 -18.48
N SER A 22 -19.59 -3.16 -17.57
CA SER A 22 -20.20 -3.60 -16.31
C SER A 22 -20.55 -2.43 -15.40
N SER A 23 -19.68 -1.41 -15.33
CA SER A 23 -19.91 -0.19 -14.54
C SER A 23 -21.11 0.61 -15.07
N GLN A 24 -21.26 0.69 -16.40
CA GLN A 24 -22.39 1.36 -17.04
C GLN A 24 -23.70 0.57 -16.90
N LEU A 25 -23.66 -0.76 -16.83
CA LEU A 25 -24.87 -1.56 -16.60
C LEU A 25 -25.33 -1.52 -15.13
N MET A 26 -24.41 -1.32 -14.19
CA MET A 26 -24.65 -1.37 -12.75
C MET A 26 -24.65 0.04 -12.11
N HIS A 27 -25.51 0.93 -12.60
CA HIS A 27 -25.64 2.33 -12.13
C HIS A 27 -25.83 2.48 -10.60
N SER A 28 -26.37 1.47 -9.91
CA SER A 28 -26.57 1.49 -8.46
C SER A 28 -25.28 1.29 -7.64
N LEU A 29 -24.19 0.82 -8.26
CA LEU A 29 -22.90 0.55 -7.61
C LEU A 29 -21.78 1.47 -8.11
N LEU A 30 -22.09 2.60 -8.75
CA LEU A 30 -21.07 3.54 -9.27
C LEU A 30 -20.07 4.01 -8.20
N PHE A 31 -20.48 4.04 -6.92
CA PHE A 31 -19.58 4.33 -5.81
C PHE A 31 -18.55 3.21 -5.53
N ILE A 32 -18.90 1.95 -5.80
CA ILE A 32 -18.05 0.77 -5.55
C ILE A 32 -17.20 0.44 -6.78
N LEU A 33 -17.76 0.58 -7.98
CA LEU A 33 -17.11 0.23 -9.24
C LEU A 33 -17.26 1.36 -10.28
N PRO A 34 -16.51 2.47 -10.12
CA PRO A 34 -16.50 3.53 -11.12
C PRO A 34 -15.96 3.01 -12.46
N ALA A 35 -16.38 3.67 -13.54
CA ALA A 35 -15.90 3.36 -14.88
C ALA A 35 -14.38 3.66 -14.98
N PRO A 36 -13.58 2.79 -15.62
CA PRO A 36 -12.18 3.06 -15.88
C PRO A 36 -11.94 4.44 -16.52
N SER A 37 -12.81 4.87 -17.44
CA SER A 37 -12.78 6.19 -18.06
C SER A 37 -12.82 7.34 -17.03
N ASP A 38 -13.73 7.28 -16.06
CA ASP A 38 -13.86 8.27 -14.97
C ASP A 38 -12.63 8.28 -14.05
N ILE A 39 -12.03 7.12 -13.80
CA ILE A 39 -10.80 7.00 -13.02
C ILE A 39 -9.67 7.75 -13.73
N PHE A 40 -9.49 7.56 -15.04
CA PHE A 40 -8.47 8.25 -15.82
C PHE A 40 -8.71 9.77 -15.90
N ALA A 41 -9.96 10.19 -16.07
CA ALA A 41 -10.33 11.61 -16.04
C ALA A 41 -9.97 12.24 -14.69
N THR A 42 -10.36 11.60 -13.58
CA THR A 42 -10.07 12.07 -12.22
C THR A 42 -8.57 12.08 -11.92
N LEU A 43 -7.83 11.07 -12.38
CA LEU A 43 -6.37 11.00 -12.25
C LEU A 43 -5.69 12.21 -12.90
N TRP A 44 -6.20 12.67 -14.05
CA TRP A 44 -5.66 13.82 -14.76
C TRP A 44 -6.09 15.14 -14.13
N GLU A 45 -7.38 15.33 -13.90
CA GLU A 45 -7.96 16.57 -13.37
C GLU A 45 -7.51 16.87 -11.93
N SER A 46 -7.41 15.83 -11.10
CA SER A 46 -6.97 15.95 -9.71
C SER A 46 -5.50 15.55 -9.51
N SER A 47 -4.71 15.50 -10.58
CA SER A 47 -3.30 15.08 -10.56
C SER A 47 -2.47 15.84 -9.52
N ASP A 48 -2.58 17.17 -9.45
CA ASP A 48 -1.86 18.00 -8.48
C ASP A 48 -2.18 17.62 -7.03
N ARG A 49 -3.47 17.38 -6.73
CA ARG A 49 -3.93 17.01 -5.40
C ARG A 49 -3.50 15.59 -5.03
N LEU A 50 -3.65 14.66 -5.97
CA LEU A 50 -3.21 13.28 -5.80
C LEU A 50 -1.71 13.21 -5.57
N PHE A 51 -0.93 13.96 -6.35
CA PHE A 51 0.52 14.02 -6.19
C PHE A 51 0.92 14.64 -4.85
N PHE A 52 0.26 15.71 -4.43
CA PHE A 52 0.48 16.32 -3.11
C PHE A 52 0.25 15.31 -1.98
N HIS A 53 -0.91 14.63 -1.95
CA HIS A 53 -1.20 13.64 -0.92
C HIS A 53 -0.26 12.42 -0.99
N ALA A 54 0.02 11.92 -2.19
CA ALA A 54 0.98 10.82 -2.38
C ALA A 54 2.36 11.20 -1.84
N PHE A 55 2.80 12.43 -2.08
CA PHE A 55 4.08 12.93 -1.58
C PHE A 55 4.11 13.11 -0.06
N VAL A 56 3.01 13.55 0.55
CA VAL A 56 2.89 13.62 2.02
C VAL A 56 2.97 12.22 2.62
N THR A 57 2.17 11.26 2.15
CA THR A 57 2.23 9.86 2.60
C THR A 57 3.61 9.26 2.38
N PHE A 58 4.26 9.54 1.25
CA PHE A 58 5.61 9.09 0.99
C PHE A 58 6.61 9.63 2.02
N LYS A 59 6.52 10.93 2.37
CA LYS A 59 7.38 11.52 3.41
C LYS A 59 7.13 10.90 4.79
N GLU A 60 5.87 10.68 5.16
CA GLU A 60 5.50 10.03 6.42
C GLU A 60 6.05 8.59 6.50
N MET A 61 5.86 7.81 5.43
CA MET A 61 6.41 6.47 5.30
C MET A 61 7.94 6.47 5.36
N ALA A 62 8.60 7.36 4.62
CA ALA A 62 10.05 7.46 4.58
C ALA A 62 10.62 7.88 5.95
N GLY A 63 9.98 8.83 6.63
CA GLY A 63 10.34 9.24 7.99
C GLY A 63 10.21 8.09 8.98
N GLY A 64 9.07 7.39 8.98
CA GLY A 64 8.84 6.21 9.82
C GLY A 64 9.85 5.09 9.54
N PHE A 65 10.17 4.84 8.27
CA PHE A 65 11.17 3.85 7.88
C PHE A 65 12.57 4.21 8.36
N LEU A 66 13.01 5.47 8.21
CA LEU A 66 14.32 5.92 8.69
C LEU A 66 14.43 5.82 10.22
N LEU A 67 13.39 6.21 10.94
CA LEU A 67 13.33 6.03 12.39
C LEU A 67 13.39 4.54 12.79
N ALA A 68 12.64 3.69 12.08
CA ALA A 68 12.67 2.25 12.31
C ALA A 68 14.07 1.67 12.07
N LEU A 69 14.77 2.09 10.99
CA LEU A 69 16.16 1.66 10.74
C LEU A 69 17.09 2.13 11.85
N ALA A 70 17.02 3.40 12.26
CA ALA A 70 17.87 3.96 13.29
C ALA A 70 17.78 3.20 14.62
N VAL A 71 16.60 2.63 14.92
CA VAL A 71 16.36 1.80 16.12
C VAL A 71 16.71 0.33 15.86
N ALA A 72 16.27 -0.23 14.73
CA ALA A 72 16.43 -1.65 14.43
C ALA A 72 17.90 -2.07 14.29
N PHE A 73 18.76 -1.24 13.67
CA PHE A 73 20.18 -1.57 13.49
C PHE A 73 20.93 -1.76 14.82
N PRO A 74 20.87 -0.81 15.78
CA PRO A 74 21.46 -1.01 17.11
C PRO A 74 20.91 -2.23 17.84
N LEU A 75 19.58 -2.45 17.82
CA LEU A 75 18.99 -3.62 18.48
C LEU A 75 19.44 -4.93 17.83
N ALA A 76 19.46 -5.02 16.50
CA ALA A 76 19.94 -6.19 15.79
C ALA A 76 21.42 -6.47 16.11
N TRP A 77 22.26 -5.44 16.10
CA TRP A 77 23.67 -5.58 16.50
C TRP A 77 23.81 -6.06 17.94
N ALA A 78 23.04 -5.50 18.88
CA ALA A 78 23.03 -5.93 20.28
C ALA A 78 22.59 -7.40 20.44
N MET A 79 21.61 -7.86 19.65
CA MET A 79 21.15 -9.25 19.64
C MET A 79 22.19 -10.23 19.07
N ILE A 80 23.03 -9.78 18.14
CA ILE A 80 24.15 -10.58 17.63
C ILE A 80 25.25 -10.67 18.69
N ARG A 81 25.55 -9.55 19.37
CA ARG A 81 26.69 -9.48 20.30
C ARG A 81 26.42 -10.13 21.65
N PHE A 82 25.19 -10.08 22.15
CA PHE A 82 24.82 -10.53 23.49
C PHE A 82 23.70 -11.58 23.44
N LYS A 83 23.93 -12.73 24.08
CA LYS A 83 22.92 -13.81 24.14
C LYS A 83 21.67 -13.40 24.91
N THR A 84 21.82 -12.59 25.96
CA THR A 84 20.71 -12.13 26.81
C THR A 84 19.75 -11.19 26.08
N SER A 85 20.27 -10.22 25.32
CA SER A 85 19.42 -9.30 24.54
C SER A 85 18.61 -10.06 23.48
N ARG A 86 19.21 -11.05 22.81
CA ARG A 86 18.50 -11.92 21.88
C ARG A 86 17.35 -12.66 22.56
N LEU A 87 17.60 -13.30 23.71
CA LEU A 87 16.57 -14.05 24.43
C LEU A 87 15.42 -13.17 24.93
N LEU A 88 15.72 -11.94 25.35
CA LEU A 88 14.71 -11.00 25.83
C LEU A 88 13.92 -10.37 24.68
N LEU A 89 14.58 -9.91 23.61
CA LEU A 89 13.94 -9.12 22.54
C LEU A 89 13.20 -9.98 21.52
N GLN A 90 13.69 -11.19 21.25
CA GLN A 90 13.11 -12.09 20.25
C GLN A 90 11.62 -12.37 20.45
N PRO A 91 11.09 -12.68 21.66
CA PRO A 91 9.65 -12.87 21.85
C PRO A 91 8.84 -11.59 21.55
N PHE A 92 9.32 -10.40 21.95
CA PHE A 92 8.61 -9.14 21.66
C PHE A 92 8.49 -8.89 20.16
N PHE A 93 9.56 -9.09 19.39
CA PHE A 93 9.53 -8.90 17.95
C PHE A 93 8.58 -9.87 17.25
N VAL A 94 8.48 -11.11 17.72
CA VAL A 94 7.51 -12.09 17.20
C VAL A 94 6.09 -11.64 17.52
N THR A 95 5.82 -11.21 18.76
CA THR A 95 4.49 -10.72 19.16
C THR A 95 4.04 -9.51 18.35
N ILE A 96 4.92 -8.52 18.16
CA ILE A 96 4.60 -7.31 17.38
C ILE A 96 4.29 -7.66 15.92
N GLN A 97 5.03 -8.60 15.32
CA GLN A 97 4.78 -9.04 13.94
C GLN A 97 3.45 -9.79 13.77
N CYS A 98 2.92 -10.38 14.84
CA CYS A 98 1.61 -11.03 14.82
C CYS A 98 0.44 -10.05 14.95
N LEU A 99 0.68 -8.77 15.27
CA LEU A 99 -0.40 -7.79 15.42
C LEU A 99 -1.01 -7.47 14.05
N PRO A 100 -2.34 -7.55 13.90
CA PRO A 100 -2.99 -7.13 12.66
C PRO A 100 -2.93 -5.62 12.50
N MET A 101 -2.66 -5.14 11.28
CA MET A 101 -2.65 -3.71 10.94
C MET A 101 -3.93 -2.97 11.35
N PHE A 102 -5.10 -3.62 11.23
CA PHE A 102 -6.38 -2.99 11.60
C PHE A 102 -6.49 -2.68 13.10
N THR A 103 -5.73 -3.38 13.96
CA THR A 103 -5.72 -3.13 15.42
C THR A 103 -5.06 -1.81 15.76
N LEU A 104 -4.16 -1.33 14.89
CA LEU A 104 -3.44 -0.07 15.08
C LEU A 104 -4.29 1.16 14.69
N ALA A 105 -5.29 1.00 13.81
CA ALA A 105 -6.08 2.11 13.30
C ALA A 105 -6.84 2.89 14.40
N PRO A 106 -7.54 2.25 15.37
CA PRO A 106 -8.21 2.98 16.45
C PRO A 106 -7.23 3.76 17.35
N ILE A 107 -6.07 3.17 17.66
CA ILE A 107 -5.01 3.84 18.43
C ILE A 107 -4.54 5.09 17.69
N MET A 108 -4.51 5.01 16.35
CA MET A 108 -4.05 6.11 15.52
C MET A 108 -5.06 7.24 15.31
N VAL A 109 -6.36 6.96 15.52
CA VAL A 109 -7.44 7.93 15.29
C VAL A 109 -7.90 8.62 16.59
N ILE A 110 -7.72 7.98 17.74
CA ILE A 110 -8.25 8.43 19.04
C ILE A 110 -7.25 9.32 19.81
N TRP A 111 -6.32 10.01 19.15
CA TRP A 111 -5.42 10.97 19.79
C TRP A 111 -5.64 12.41 19.31
#